data_AF-A0A7K2EFL9-F1
#
_entry.id   AF-A0A7K2EFL9-F1
#
_cell.length_a   1.000
_cell.length_b   1.000
_cell.length_c   1.000
_cell.angle_alpha   90.00
_cell.angle_beta   90.00
_cell.angle_gamma   90.00
#
_symmetry.space_group_name_H-M   'P 1'
#
loop_
_entity.id
_entity.type
_entity.pdbx_description
1 polymer ?
#
loop_
_entity_poly.entity_id
_entity_poly.type
_entity_poly.pdbx_seq_one_letter_code
_entity_poly.pdbx_strand_id
1 'polypeptide(L)'
;MPLLNRSTRSSRAWPSTCMAASSRRRGDGPVRGLALAKAISEDARSVGLAGPLPSSPPGELELPTIDQVVDDDELRRTSRKLFLDGYYALAVEEAYKCLNNIVKDLTGLYHLDGADLMKNAFSLNKPVLRLNELRTQSERNQQRGYMEMFGAAMTGIRNPRAHEHAYLDDPVTALELLGLANHLVRMARSAVIEGS
;
A
#
# COMPACT_ATOMS: atom_id res chain seq x y z
N MET A 1 24.89 45.10 -49.35
CA MET A 1 23.46 45.49 -49.49
C MET A 1 22.77 45.19 -48.17
N PRO A 2 21.86 46.07 -47.72
CA PRO A 2 21.95 46.83 -46.46
C PRO A 2 20.83 46.40 -45.47
N LEU A 3 20.51 46.96 -44.29
CA LEU A 3 20.55 48.31 -43.73
C LEU A 3 20.60 48.29 -42.19
N LEU A 4 21.10 49.42 -41.68
CA LEU A 4 21.01 49.95 -40.33
C LEU A 4 19.65 49.79 -39.64
N ASN A 5 19.68 49.66 -38.31
CA ASN A 5 18.80 50.47 -37.46
C ASN A 5 19.61 51.16 -36.35
N ARG A 6 19.70 52.49 -36.45
CA ARG A 6 20.09 53.41 -35.38
C ARG A 6 18.85 54.20 -35.00
N SER A 7 18.58 54.38 -33.71
CA SER A 7 17.86 55.53 -33.13
C SER A 7 17.71 55.27 -31.61
N THR A 8 18.65 55.71 -30.76
CA THR A 8 18.78 57.01 -30.06
C THR A 8 17.96 57.16 -28.78
N ARG A 9 18.68 57.43 -27.67
CA ARG A 9 18.46 58.40 -26.56
C ARG A 9 17.07 58.41 -25.87
N SER A 10 16.92 58.61 -24.56
CA SER A 10 17.72 59.32 -23.57
C SER A 10 17.26 58.98 -22.15
N SER A 11 18.21 58.98 -21.22
CA SER A 11 18.13 59.39 -19.80
C SER A 11 16.78 59.78 -19.19
N ARG A 12 16.51 59.21 -18.01
CA ARG A 12 16.16 60.00 -16.81
C ARG A 12 16.64 59.27 -15.56
N ALA A 13 17.70 59.83 -14.98
CA ALA A 13 18.08 59.58 -13.61
C ALA A 13 16.94 60.03 -12.68
N TRP A 14 16.62 59.22 -11.67
CA TRP A 14 15.81 59.64 -10.54
C TRP A 14 16.71 59.77 -9.31
N PRO A 15 16.55 60.85 -8.52
CA PRO A 15 17.50 61.25 -7.51
C PRO A 15 17.48 60.33 -6.29
N SER A 16 18.69 60.11 -5.77
CA SER A 16 18.97 59.63 -4.43
C SER A 16 18.35 60.57 -3.39
N THR A 17 17.38 60.09 -2.62
CA THR A 17 17.01 60.73 -1.35
C THR A 17 17.23 59.72 -0.24
N CYS A 18 18.34 59.89 0.48
CA CYS A 18 18.45 59.39 1.84
C CYS A 18 17.41 60.10 2.70
N MET A 19 16.54 59.35 3.40
CA MET A 19 16.10 59.72 4.75
C MET A 19 15.39 58.56 5.48
N ALA A 20 15.83 58.39 6.73
CA ALA A 20 15.23 57.65 7.83
C ALA A 20 15.11 56.12 7.71
N ALA A 21 16.12 55.44 8.24
CA ALA A 21 15.98 54.10 8.81
C ALA A 21 14.91 54.13 9.92
N SER A 22 13.70 53.68 9.63
CA SER A 22 12.83 53.18 10.69
C SER A 22 13.31 51.79 11.06
N SER A 23 13.82 51.65 12.28
CA SER A 23 14.12 50.36 12.88
C SER A 23 12.81 49.60 13.07
N ARG A 24 12.38 48.86 12.04
CA ARG A 24 11.49 47.73 12.28
C ARG A 24 12.25 46.78 13.19
N ARG A 25 11.88 46.75 14.47
CA ARG A 25 12.20 45.62 15.34
C ARG A 25 11.76 44.39 14.57
N ARG A 26 12.71 43.56 14.14
CA ARG A 26 12.44 42.19 13.74
C ARG A 26 11.86 41.52 14.97
N GLY A 27 10.54 41.52 15.07
CA GLY A 27 9.83 40.85 16.14
C GLY A 27 10.01 39.35 15.94
N ASP A 28 10.45 38.68 16.99
CA ASP A 28 10.44 37.22 17.23
C ASP A 28 9.03 36.57 17.15
N GLY A 29 8.10 37.18 16.40
CA GLY A 29 6.67 36.86 16.37
C GLY A 29 6.35 35.41 16.02
N PRO A 30 6.97 34.77 15.00
CA PRO A 30 6.66 33.39 14.65
C PRO A 30 7.17 32.40 15.72
N VAL A 31 8.33 32.68 16.30
CA VAL A 31 9.02 31.80 17.25
C VAL A 31 8.31 31.82 18.61
N ARG A 32 7.83 33.00 19.05
CA ARG A 32 7.05 33.15 20.29
C ARG A 32 5.68 32.48 20.20
N GLY A 33 5.01 32.57 19.05
CA GLY A 33 3.71 31.92 18.85
C GLY A 33 3.82 30.39 18.93
N LEU A 34 4.85 29.82 18.31
CA LEU A 34 5.09 28.38 18.35
C LEU A 34 5.48 27.88 19.74
N ALA A 35 6.32 28.62 20.47
CA ALA A 35 6.69 28.27 21.84
C ALA A 35 5.48 28.27 22.78
N LEU A 36 4.60 29.27 22.65
CA LEU A 36 3.36 29.34 23.44
C LEU A 36 2.41 28.20 23.09
N ALA A 37 2.24 27.88 21.80
CA ALA A 37 1.41 26.76 21.38
C ALA A 37 1.93 25.41 21.90
N LYS A 38 3.25 25.21 21.94
CA LYS A 38 3.87 24.01 22.54
C LYS A 38 3.62 23.94 24.05
N ALA A 39 3.82 25.04 24.77
CA ALA A 39 3.59 25.09 26.21
C ALA A 39 2.12 24.78 26.55
N ILE A 40 1.16 25.38 25.84
CA ILE A 40 -0.27 25.09 26.01
C ILE A 40 -0.57 23.61 25.73
N SER A 41 0.05 23.03 24.70
CA SER A 41 -0.13 21.61 24.36
C SER A 41 0.48 20.67 25.41
N GLU A 42 1.59 21.04 26.03
CA GLU A 42 2.22 20.28 27.12
C GLU A 42 1.40 20.36 28.41
N ASP A 43 0.93 21.56 28.76
CA ASP A 43 0.05 21.77 29.92
C ASP A 43 -1.24 20.98 29.76
N ALA A 44 -1.89 21.04 28.59
CA ALA A 44 -3.09 20.26 28.29
C ALA A 44 -2.85 18.74 28.41
N ARG A 45 -1.66 18.26 28.05
CA ARG A 45 -1.27 16.85 28.19
C ARG A 45 -1.02 16.46 29.65
N SER A 46 -0.43 17.35 30.45
CA SER A 46 -0.17 17.13 31.88
C SER A 46 -1.44 16.94 32.71
N VAL A 47 -2.55 17.57 32.29
CA VAL A 47 -3.87 17.47 32.95
C VAL A 47 -4.82 16.47 32.29
N GLY A 48 -4.32 15.67 31.34
CA GLY A 48 -5.10 14.63 30.66
C GLY A 48 -6.16 15.15 29.67
N LEU A 49 -6.11 16.44 29.31
CA LEU A 49 -7.03 17.07 28.35
C LEU A 49 -6.57 16.92 26.89
N ALA A 50 -5.32 16.51 26.65
CA ALA A 50 -4.78 16.27 25.32
C ALA A 50 -4.05 14.92 25.23
N GLY A 51 -4.49 14.07 24.30
CA GLY A 51 -3.78 12.84 23.93
C GLY A 51 -2.50 13.10 23.10
N PRO A 52 -1.86 12.05 22.57
CA PRO A 52 -0.90 12.20 21.48
C PRO A 52 -1.53 13.04 20.36
N LEU A 53 -0.76 13.96 19.77
CA LEU A 53 -1.22 14.59 18.53
C LEU A 53 -1.44 13.48 17.50
N PRO A 54 -2.51 13.56 16.68
CA PRO A 54 -2.61 12.67 15.53
C PRO A 54 -1.30 12.78 14.74
N SER A 55 -0.72 11.64 14.36
CA SER A 55 0.56 11.57 13.66
C SER A 55 0.52 12.23 12.28
N SER A 56 -0.70 12.46 11.76
CA SER A 56 -0.95 13.06 10.46
C SER A 56 -1.81 14.34 10.57
N PRO A 57 -1.54 15.36 9.72
CA PRO A 57 -2.34 16.57 9.67
C PRO A 57 -3.80 16.30 9.22
N PRO A 58 -4.77 17.18 9.59
CA PRO A 58 -6.16 17.02 9.19
C PRO A 58 -6.32 17.05 7.66
N GLY A 59 -6.80 15.95 7.07
CA GLY A 59 -7.07 15.83 5.63
C GLY A 59 -6.24 14.77 4.88
N GLU A 60 -5.28 14.13 5.54
CA GLU A 60 -4.60 12.95 5.01
C GLU A 60 -5.48 11.71 5.26
N LEU A 61 -5.87 10.99 4.21
CA LEU A 61 -6.56 9.71 4.35
C LEU A 61 -5.62 8.73 5.06
N GLU A 62 -5.88 8.45 6.34
CA GLU A 62 -5.17 7.40 7.06
C GLU A 62 -5.39 6.07 6.31
N LEU A 63 -4.30 5.49 5.81
CA LEU A 63 -4.36 4.17 5.20
C LEU A 63 -4.88 3.17 6.24
N PRO A 64 -5.72 2.21 5.85
CA PRO A 64 -6.15 1.19 6.78
C PRO A 64 -4.91 0.45 7.30
N THR A 65 -4.93 0.09 8.57
CA THR A 65 -3.84 -0.69 9.16
C THR A 65 -3.86 -2.11 8.59
N ILE A 66 -2.70 -2.76 8.55
CA ILE A 66 -2.61 -4.18 8.16
C ILE A 66 -3.56 -5.08 8.97
N ASP A 67 -3.79 -4.74 10.24
CA ASP A 67 -4.69 -5.47 11.13
C ASP A 67 -6.17 -5.31 10.75
N GLN A 68 -6.54 -4.22 10.06
CA GLN A 68 -7.88 -4.02 9.52
C GLN A 68 -8.07 -4.72 8.16
N VAL A 69 -6.99 -4.91 7.40
CA VAL A 69 -7.04 -5.48 6.04
C VAL A 69 -6.92 -7.01 6.05
N VAL A 70 -6.09 -7.56 6.93
CA VAL A 70 -5.77 -8.99 6.98
C VAL A 70 -6.47 -9.63 8.18
N ASP A 71 -7.55 -10.37 7.91
CA ASP A 71 -8.37 -11.05 8.92
C ASP A 71 -7.95 -12.50 9.19
N ASP A 72 -7.29 -13.18 8.24
CA ASP A 72 -6.77 -14.54 8.41
C ASP A 72 -5.55 -14.59 9.36
N ASP A 73 -5.61 -15.46 10.38
CA ASP A 73 -4.58 -15.53 11.43
C ASP A 73 -3.22 -16.02 10.94
N GLU A 74 -3.19 -16.95 9.98
CA GLU A 74 -1.95 -17.51 9.44
C GLU A 74 -1.26 -16.49 8.52
N LEU A 75 -2.06 -15.85 7.66
CA LEU A 75 -1.61 -14.79 6.77
C LEU A 75 -1.10 -13.57 7.56
N ARG A 76 -1.83 -13.18 8.62
CA ARG A 76 -1.44 -12.07 9.50
C ARG A 76 -0.12 -12.38 10.20
N ARG A 77 0.03 -13.58 10.79
CA ARG A 77 1.29 -13.98 11.46
C ARG A 77 2.49 -13.94 10.52
N THR A 78 2.28 -14.29 9.25
CA THR A 78 3.36 -14.35 8.24
C THR A 78 3.78 -12.96 7.77
N SER A 79 2.83 -12.07 7.49
CA SER A 79 3.12 -10.79 6.80
C SER A 79 3.23 -9.58 7.73
N ARG A 80 2.60 -9.61 8.91
CA ARG A 80 2.41 -8.42 9.74
C ARG A 80 3.70 -7.76 10.19
N LYS A 81 4.61 -8.53 10.76
CA LYS A 81 5.89 -8.00 11.27
C LYS A 81 6.72 -7.41 10.13
N LEU A 82 6.80 -8.12 9.00
CA LEU A 82 7.53 -7.67 7.81
C LEU A 82 7.00 -6.32 7.31
N PHE A 83 5.67 -6.18 7.23
CA PHE A 83 5.04 -4.94 6.80
C PHE A 83 5.33 -3.77 7.77
N LEU A 84 5.17 -3.99 9.07
CA LEU A 84 5.41 -2.95 10.09
C LEU A 84 6.87 -2.52 10.18
N ASP A 85 7.80 -3.44 9.88
CA ASP A 85 9.24 -3.16 9.82
C ASP A 85 9.67 -2.49 8.49
N GLY A 86 8.73 -2.27 7.56
CA GLY A 86 8.99 -1.62 6.27
C GLY A 86 9.52 -2.55 5.17
N TYR A 87 9.54 -3.87 5.39
CA TYR A 87 9.91 -4.87 4.38
C TYR A 87 8.73 -5.23 3.48
N TYR A 88 8.19 -4.25 2.78
CA TYR A 88 6.93 -4.35 2.03
C TYR A 88 6.93 -5.46 0.97
N ALA A 89 7.94 -5.51 0.10
CA ALA A 89 8.04 -6.53 -0.95
C ALA A 89 8.14 -7.94 -0.36
N LEU A 90 8.90 -8.11 0.73
CA LEU A 90 9.03 -9.38 1.43
C LEU A 90 7.74 -9.78 2.15
N ALA A 91 7.01 -8.82 2.74
CA ALA A 91 5.72 -9.06 3.35
C ALA A 91 4.71 -9.61 2.34
N VAL A 92 4.69 -9.04 1.12
CA VAL A 92 3.86 -9.52 0.01
C VAL A 92 4.33 -10.90 -0.45
N GLU A 93 5.62 -11.10 -0.68
CA GLU A 93 6.17 -12.39 -1.11
C GLU A 93 5.78 -13.54 -0.15
N GLU A 94 5.99 -13.34 1.15
CA GLU A 94 5.67 -14.32 2.19
C GLU A 94 4.16 -14.55 2.32
N ALA A 95 3.34 -13.52 2.13
CA ALA A 95 1.88 -13.67 2.10
C ALA A 95 1.40 -14.58 0.95
N TYR A 96 1.95 -14.42 -0.25
CA TYR A 96 1.57 -15.28 -1.39
C TYR A 96 2.19 -16.68 -1.30
N LYS A 97 3.33 -16.86 -0.62
CA LYS A 97 3.84 -18.20 -0.22
C LYS A 97 2.89 -18.88 0.77
N CYS A 98 2.40 -18.15 1.77
CA CYS A 98 1.40 -18.64 2.73
C CYS A 98 0.12 -19.08 2.00
N LEU A 99 -0.42 -18.25 1.10
CA LEU A 99 -1.57 -18.63 0.26
C LEU A 99 -1.31 -19.92 -0.53
N ASN A 100 -0.14 -20.06 -1.14
CA ASN A 100 0.24 -21.25 -1.88
C ASN A 100 0.26 -22.50 -0.99
N ASN A 101 0.80 -22.39 0.23
CA ASN A 101 0.84 -23.50 1.19
C ASN A 101 -0.56 -23.87 1.70
N ILE A 102 -1.42 -22.88 1.97
CA ILE A 102 -2.83 -23.15 2.33
C ILE A 102 -3.52 -23.97 1.24
N VAL A 103 -3.32 -23.63 -0.03
CA VAL A 103 -3.89 -24.41 -1.15
C VAL A 103 -3.29 -25.81 -1.23
N LYS A 104 -1.99 -26.00 -0.98
CA LYS A 104 -1.38 -27.33 -0.89
C LYS A 104 -2.02 -28.17 0.21
N ASP A 105 -2.19 -27.59 1.40
CA ASP A 105 -2.73 -28.28 2.56
C ASP A 105 -4.19 -28.67 2.34
N LEU A 106 -4.99 -27.80 1.73
CA LEU A 106 -6.39 -28.08 1.40
C LEU A 106 -6.57 -29.13 0.29
N THR A 107 -5.62 -29.23 -0.65
CA THR A 107 -5.75 -30.10 -1.84
C THR A 107 -4.96 -31.40 -1.76
N GLY A 108 -3.96 -31.47 -0.88
CA GLY A 108 -2.96 -32.55 -0.86
C GLY A 108 -2.00 -32.53 -2.07
N LEU A 109 -2.04 -31.52 -2.94
CA LEU A 109 -1.24 -31.43 -4.16
C LEU A 109 0.18 -30.89 -3.89
N TYR A 110 0.90 -31.48 -2.93
CA TYR A 110 2.23 -31.01 -2.50
C TYR A 110 3.31 -31.04 -3.58
N HIS A 111 3.09 -31.82 -4.65
CA HIS A 111 4.01 -31.96 -5.78
C HIS A 111 3.90 -30.81 -6.81
N LEU A 112 2.89 -29.94 -6.69
CA LEU A 112 2.71 -28.77 -7.55
C LEU A 112 3.06 -27.49 -6.80
N ASP A 113 3.35 -26.40 -7.52
CA ASP A 113 3.60 -25.08 -6.92
C ASP A 113 3.11 -23.95 -7.83
N GLY A 114 2.91 -22.77 -7.23
CA GLY A 114 2.63 -21.55 -7.96
C GLY A 114 1.41 -21.67 -8.88
N ALA A 115 1.52 -21.16 -10.10
CA ALA A 115 0.38 -21.13 -11.03
C ALA A 115 -0.15 -22.52 -11.40
N ASP A 116 0.71 -23.53 -11.46
CA ASP A 116 0.30 -24.89 -11.82
C ASP A 116 -0.52 -25.54 -10.71
N LEU A 117 -0.14 -25.32 -9.44
CA LEU A 117 -0.97 -25.71 -8.29
C LEU A 117 -2.35 -25.08 -8.39
N MET A 118 -2.42 -23.76 -8.60
CA MET A 118 -3.69 -23.02 -8.62
C MET A 118 -4.62 -23.48 -9.75
N LYS A 119 -4.07 -23.70 -10.95
CA LYS A 119 -4.85 -24.17 -12.11
C LYS A 119 -5.39 -25.58 -11.91
N ASN A 120 -4.64 -26.46 -11.24
CA ASN A 120 -5.10 -27.81 -10.94
C ASN A 120 -6.12 -27.81 -9.79
N ALA A 121 -5.87 -27.06 -8.72
CA ALA A 121 -6.75 -26.96 -7.55
C ALA A 121 -8.15 -26.46 -7.94
N PHE A 122 -8.24 -25.38 -8.71
CA PHE A 122 -9.50 -24.71 -9.06
C PHE A 122 -10.00 -25.04 -10.47
N SER A 123 -9.50 -26.10 -11.11
CA SER A 123 -9.86 -26.50 -12.48
C SER A 123 -11.38 -26.61 -12.69
N LEU A 124 -11.87 -26.14 -13.84
CA LEU A 124 -13.28 -26.34 -14.23
C LEU A 124 -13.64 -27.79 -14.54
N ASN A 125 -12.68 -28.59 -14.98
CA ASN A 125 -12.92 -29.94 -15.47
C ASN A 125 -12.93 -30.96 -14.33
N LYS A 126 -11.99 -30.80 -13.39
CA LYS A 126 -11.84 -31.66 -12.22
C LYS A 126 -11.33 -30.81 -11.05
N PRO A 127 -12.18 -29.96 -10.45
CA PRO A 127 -11.77 -29.14 -9.31
C PRO A 127 -11.45 -30.03 -8.13
N VAL A 128 -10.39 -29.72 -7.39
CA VAL A 128 -10.18 -30.22 -6.03
C VAL A 128 -10.82 -29.25 -5.04
N LEU A 129 -10.71 -27.95 -5.32
CA LEU A 129 -11.39 -26.88 -4.59
C LEU A 129 -12.48 -26.27 -5.47
N ARG A 130 -13.73 -26.48 -5.05
CA ARG A 130 -14.90 -25.98 -5.76
C ARG A 130 -15.49 -24.77 -5.01
N LEU A 131 -15.59 -23.64 -5.70
CA LEU A 131 -16.05 -22.36 -5.12
C LEU A 131 -17.58 -22.21 -5.06
N ASN A 132 -18.31 -22.95 -5.90
CA ASN A 132 -19.77 -22.87 -6.04
C ASN A 132 -20.32 -24.17 -6.67
N GLU A 133 -21.61 -24.29 -6.97
CA GLU A 133 -22.19 -25.56 -7.45
C GLU A 133 -21.85 -25.93 -8.91
N LEU A 134 -21.24 -25.03 -9.69
CA LEU A 134 -20.89 -25.23 -11.11
C LEU A 134 -22.07 -25.64 -12.01
N ARG A 135 -23.32 -25.36 -11.60
CA ARG A 135 -24.54 -25.74 -12.31
C ARG A 135 -24.84 -24.78 -13.46
N THR A 136 -24.62 -23.49 -13.24
CA THR A 136 -24.91 -22.42 -14.18
C THR A 136 -23.66 -21.94 -14.91
N GLN A 137 -23.84 -21.29 -16.07
CA GLN A 137 -22.72 -20.68 -16.78
C GLN A 137 -22.02 -19.59 -15.96
N SER A 138 -22.78 -18.83 -15.16
CA SER A 138 -22.24 -17.80 -14.27
C SER A 138 -21.34 -18.40 -13.18
N GLU A 139 -21.76 -19.50 -12.57
CA GLU A 139 -20.96 -20.23 -11.57
C GLU A 139 -19.67 -20.79 -12.18
N ARG A 140 -19.76 -21.39 -13.37
CA ARG A 140 -18.58 -21.88 -14.11
C ARG A 140 -17.63 -20.73 -14.48
N ASN A 141 -18.17 -19.57 -14.87
CA ASN A 141 -17.36 -18.38 -15.14
C ASN A 141 -16.66 -17.87 -13.88
N GLN A 142 -17.34 -17.86 -12.72
CA GLN A 142 -16.73 -17.48 -11.45
C GLN A 142 -15.59 -18.43 -11.09
N GLN A 143 -15.80 -19.75 -11.15
CA GLN A 143 -14.75 -20.75 -10.88
C GLN A 143 -13.52 -20.52 -11.77
N ARG A 144 -13.73 -20.37 -13.08
CA ARG A 144 -12.65 -20.09 -14.04
C ARG A 144 -11.93 -18.78 -13.74
N GLY A 145 -12.68 -17.72 -13.48
CA GLY A 145 -12.11 -16.40 -13.18
C GLY A 145 -11.21 -16.45 -11.95
N TYR A 146 -11.67 -17.09 -10.87
CA TYR A 146 -10.83 -17.26 -9.69
C TYR A 146 -9.62 -18.15 -9.95
N MET A 147 -9.78 -19.28 -10.64
CA MET A 147 -8.64 -20.13 -11.04
C MET A 147 -7.55 -19.30 -11.77
N GLU A 148 -7.97 -18.45 -12.71
CA GLU A 148 -7.08 -17.53 -13.43
C GLU A 148 -6.46 -16.47 -12.50
N MET A 149 -7.24 -15.87 -11.60
CA MET A 149 -6.75 -14.90 -10.62
C MET A 149 -5.71 -15.50 -9.66
N PHE A 150 -5.96 -16.68 -9.11
CA PHE A 150 -5.01 -17.39 -8.24
C PHE A 150 -3.72 -17.70 -9.01
N GLY A 151 -3.83 -18.23 -10.23
CA GLY A 151 -2.66 -18.52 -11.06
C GLY A 151 -1.86 -17.26 -11.43
N ALA A 152 -2.56 -16.19 -11.83
CA ALA A 152 -1.96 -14.90 -12.16
C ALA A 152 -1.29 -14.24 -10.95
N ALA A 153 -1.88 -14.37 -9.75
CA ALA A 153 -1.27 -13.88 -8.52
C ALA A 153 0.09 -14.53 -8.24
N MET A 154 0.20 -15.84 -8.47
CA MET A 154 1.49 -16.53 -8.35
C MET A 154 2.50 -16.02 -9.38
N THR A 155 2.13 -15.96 -10.65
CA THR A 155 3.07 -15.58 -11.73
C THR A 155 3.43 -14.10 -11.72
N GLY A 156 2.47 -13.22 -11.46
CA GLY A 156 2.61 -11.77 -11.61
C GLY A 156 2.91 -11.02 -10.32
N ILE A 157 2.57 -11.58 -9.15
CA ILE A 157 2.78 -10.91 -7.85
C ILE A 157 3.91 -11.60 -7.08
N ARG A 158 3.79 -12.90 -6.83
CA ARG A 158 4.79 -13.66 -6.04
C ARG A 158 6.12 -13.78 -6.79
N ASN A 159 6.09 -14.30 -8.02
CA ASN A 159 7.33 -14.70 -8.71
C ASN A 159 8.31 -13.55 -8.94
N PRO A 160 7.91 -12.33 -9.37
CA PRO A 160 8.86 -11.23 -9.50
C PRO A 160 9.57 -10.90 -8.18
N ARG A 161 8.82 -10.86 -7.07
CA ARG A 161 9.37 -10.60 -5.72
C ARG A 161 10.33 -11.69 -5.26
N ALA A 162 10.05 -12.96 -5.60
CA ALA A 162 10.89 -14.09 -5.20
C ALA A 162 12.16 -14.27 -6.05
N HIS A 163 12.21 -13.69 -7.26
CA HIS A 163 13.31 -13.88 -8.20
C HIS A 163 14.14 -12.61 -8.45
N GLU A 164 13.62 -11.43 -8.15
CA GLU A 164 14.33 -10.16 -8.31
C GLU A 164 14.92 -9.67 -6.98
N HIS A 165 16.24 -9.45 -6.95
CA HIS A 165 16.97 -9.12 -5.72
C HIS A 165 16.72 -7.72 -5.14
N ALA A 166 16.11 -6.81 -5.90
CA ALA A 166 15.90 -5.42 -5.51
C ALA A 166 14.46 -4.95 -5.75
N TYR A 167 13.50 -5.86 -5.66
CA TYR A 167 12.10 -5.50 -5.80
C TYR A 167 11.67 -4.61 -4.62
N LEU A 168 11.16 -3.41 -4.92
CA LEU A 168 10.71 -2.45 -3.92
C LEU A 168 9.22 -2.21 -4.10
N ASP A 169 8.47 -2.41 -3.02
CA ASP A 169 7.08 -1.97 -2.90
C ASP A 169 7.00 -0.77 -1.98
N ASP A 170 6.06 0.12 -2.25
CA ASP A 170 5.62 1.14 -1.30
C ASP A 170 4.53 0.57 -0.37
N PRO A 171 4.28 1.18 0.80
CA PRO A 171 3.32 0.66 1.78
C PRO A 171 1.88 0.55 1.24
N VAL A 172 1.46 1.43 0.33
CA VAL A 172 0.10 1.42 -0.23
C VAL A 172 -0.06 0.19 -1.12
N THR A 173 0.84 0.02 -2.08
CA THR A 173 0.84 -1.14 -2.99
C THR A 173 0.92 -2.45 -2.21
N ALA A 174 1.80 -2.54 -1.20
CA ALA A 174 1.90 -3.75 -0.40
C ALA A 174 0.61 -4.05 0.37
N LEU A 175 -0.04 -3.04 0.94
CA LEU A 175 -1.29 -3.23 1.66
C LEU A 175 -2.44 -3.68 0.73
N GLU A 176 -2.53 -3.13 -0.48
CA GLU A 176 -3.49 -3.56 -1.50
C GLU A 176 -3.29 -5.03 -1.87
N LEU A 177 -2.03 -5.42 -2.09
CA LEU A 177 -1.68 -6.80 -2.46
C LEU A 177 -1.89 -7.78 -1.31
N LEU A 178 -1.68 -7.35 -0.05
CA LEU A 178 -2.03 -8.12 1.14
C LEU A 178 -3.55 -8.26 1.30
N GLY A 179 -4.32 -7.21 0.98
CA GLY A 179 -5.78 -7.29 0.93
C GLY A 179 -6.29 -8.27 -0.12
N LEU A 180 -5.68 -8.29 -1.30
CA LEU A 180 -5.96 -9.29 -2.33
C LEU A 180 -5.59 -10.71 -1.86
N ALA A 181 -4.41 -10.90 -1.26
CA ALA A 181 -4.00 -12.18 -0.69
C ALA A 181 -5.02 -12.66 0.36
N ASN A 182 -5.46 -11.77 1.25
CA ASN A 182 -6.46 -12.06 2.27
C ASN A 182 -7.80 -12.50 1.66
N HIS A 183 -8.27 -11.81 0.62
CA HIS A 183 -9.47 -12.21 -0.10
C HIS A 183 -9.33 -13.59 -0.74
N LEU A 184 -8.21 -13.86 -1.41
CA LEU A 184 -7.92 -15.16 -2.02
C LEU A 184 -7.83 -16.29 -0.98
N VAL A 185 -7.22 -16.06 0.19
CA VAL A 185 -7.20 -17.03 1.29
C VAL A 185 -8.61 -17.35 1.77
N ARG A 186 -9.47 -16.35 1.96
CA ARG A 186 -10.87 -16.58 2.34
C ARG A 186 -11.63 -17.40 1.29
N MET A 187 -11.39 -17.13 0.00
CA MET A 187 -11.98 -17.91 -1.10
C MET A 187 -11.50 -19.35 -1.13
N ALA A 188 -10.21 -19.59 -0.88
CA ALA A 188 -9.66 -20.94 -0.82
C ALA A 188 -10.22 -21.73 0.38
N ARG A 189 -10.29 -21.11 1.56
CA ARG A 189 -10.82 -21.74 2.78
C ARG A 189 -12.33 -21.98 2.76
N SER A 190 -13.09 -21.18 2.01
CA SER A 190 -14.55 -21.38 1.86
C SER A 190 -14.92 -22.41 0.78
N ALA A 191 -13.95 -22.84 -0.03
CA ALA A 191 -14.16 -23.82 -1.08
C ALA A 191 -14.54 -25.19 -0.51
N VAL A 192 -15.41 -25.90 -1.22
CA VAL A 192 -15.72 -27.30 -0.91
C VAL A 192 -14.63 -28.19 -1.51
N ILE A 193 -14.05 -29.05 -0.68
CA ILE A 193 -13.06 -30.04 -1.10
C ILE A 193 -13.80 -31.20 -1.77
N GLU A 194 -13.50 -31.44 -3.05
CA GLU A 194 -14.06 -32.55 -3.82
C GLU A 194 -13.10 -33.76 -3.74
N GLY A 195 -13.61 -34.92 -3.33
CA GLY A 195 -12.85 -36.17 -3.27
C GLY A 195 -12.17 -36.46 -1.92
N SER A 196 -12.78 -36.04 -0.80
CA SER A 196 -12.51 -36.62 0.53
C SER A 196 -13.19 -37.97 0.70
#